data_AF-A0A7W7RP82-F1
#
_entry.id   AF-A0A7W7RP82-F1
#
_cell.length_a   1.000
_cell.length_b   1.000
_cell.length_c   1.000
_cell.angle_alpha   90.00
_cell.angle_beta   90.00
_cell.angle_gamma   90.00
#
_symmetry.space_group_name_H-M   'P 1'
#
loop_
_entity.id
_entity.type
_entity.pdbx_description
1 polymer ?
#
loop_
_entity_poly.entity_id
_entity_poly.type
_entity_poly.pdbx_seq_one_letter_code
_entity_poly.pdbx_strand_id
1 'polypeptide(L)'
;MARVRFRHSSSGYQAVMKGEGVESDLQRRADAVRGVAAPQFAARYHYGDPPEVIADTYIGQSRAGATIIAVHPESLAIERRHRILGGAIDAARG
;
A
#
# COMPACT_ATOMS: atom_id res chain seq x y z
N MET A 1 -41.69 -1.13 -7.81
CA MET A 1 -40.30 -0.63 -7.94
C MET A 1 -39.47 -1.66 -8.70
N ALA A 2 -38.94 -1.32 -9.86
CA ALA A 2 -38.11 -2.24 -10.66
C ALA A 2 -36.69 -2.31 -10.06
N ARG A 3 -36.22 -3.53 -9.75
CA ARG A 3 -34.81 -3.78 -9.37
C ARG A 3 -33.96 -3.68 -10.64
N VAL A 4 -33.28 -2.56 -10.84
CA VAL A 4 -32.27 -2.42 -11.89
C VAL A 4 -31.04 -3.21 -11.46
N ARG A 5 -30.73 -4.32 -12.16
CA ARG A 5 -29.46 -5.03 -12.02
C ARG A 5 -28.44 -4.35 -12.92
N PHE A 6 -27.61 -3.49 -12.33
CA PHE A 6 -26.48 -2.92 -13.03
C PHE A 6 -25.36 -3.96 -13.13
N ARG A 7 -25.00 -4.33 -14.36
CA ARG A 7 -23.86 -5.20 -14.65
C ARG A 7 -22.80 -4.33 -15.32
N HIS A 8 -21.71 -4.05 -14.60
CA HIS A 8 -20.59 -3.34 -15.18
C HIS A 8 -20.07 -4.09 -16.42
N SER A 9 -19.83 -3.37 -17.51
CA SER A 9 -19.05 -3.92 -18.62
C SER A 9 -17.60 -4.06 -18.17
N SER A 10 -16.97 -5.18 -18.53
CA SER A 10 -15.56 -5.43 -18.22
C SER A 10 -14.66 -4.33 -18.79
N SER A 11 -14.93 -3.84 -19.99
CA SER A 11 -14.20 -2.74 -20.64
C SER A 11 -14.29 -1.43 -19.87
N GLY A 12 -15.48 -1.06 -19.38
CA GLY A 12 -15.66 0.15 -18.58
C GLY A 12 -14.89 0.09 -17.26
N TYR A 13 -14.87 -1.08 -16.61
CA TYR A 13 -14.10 -1.28 -15.37
C TYR A 13 -12.59 -1.19 -15.61
N GLN A 14 -12.09 -1.76 -16.70
CA GLN A 14 -10.68 -1.66 -17.08
C GLN A 14 -10.26 -0.22 -17.38
N ALA A 15 -11.13 0.57 -18.02
CA ALA A 15 -10.88 1.98 -18.30
C ALA A 15 -10.76 2.80 -17.00
N VAL A 16 -11.62 2.53 -16.01
CA VAL A 16 -11.55 3.17 -14.69
C VAL A 16 -10.25 2.81 -13.97
N MET A 17 -9.84 1.53 -13.97
CA MET A 17 -8.60 1.08 -13.30
C MET A 17 -7.33 1.66 -13.91
N LYS A 18 -7.36 2.03 -15.20
CA LYS A 18 -6.26 2.67 -15.93
C LYS A 18 -6.31 4.19 -15.89
N GLY A 19 -7.28 4.79 -15.20
CA GLY A 19 -7.36 6.23 -15.07
C GLY A 19 -6.20 6.77 -14.25
N GLU A 20 -5.61 7.89 -14.69
CA GLU A 20 -4.48 8.57 -14.01
C GLU A 20 -4.77 8.87 -12.52
N GLY A 21 -6.04 9.11 -12.19
CA GLY A 21 -6.50 9.34 -10.81
C GLY A 21 -6.34 8.13 -9.89
N VAL A 22 -6.39 6.90 -10.42
CA VAL A 22 -6.21 5.67 -9.63
C VAL A 22 -4.75 5.47 -9.26
N GLU A 23 -3.83 5.69 -10.21
CA GLU A 23 -2.39 5.61 -9.93
C GLU A 23 -1.98 6.61 -8.86
N SER A 24 -2.42 7.86 -9.04
CA SER A 24 -2.09 8.96 -8.15
C SER A 24 -2.67 8.75 -6.74
N ASP A 25 -3.90 8.23 -6.63
CA ASP A 25 -4.51 7.87 -5.35
C ASP A 25 -3.77 6.71 -4.67
N LEU A 26 -3.41 5.66 -5.42
CA LEU A 26 -2.66 4.53 -4.90
C LEU A 26 -1.27 4.95 -4.41
N GLN A 27 -0.56 5.77 -5.18
CA GLN A 27 0.76 6.27 -4.81
C GLN A 27 0.67 7.12 -3.54
N ARG A 28 -0.29 8.04 -3.47
CA ARG A 28 -0.53 8.86 -2.27
C ARG A 28 -0.80 8.00 -1.03
N ARG A 29 -1.62 6.96 -1.14
CA ARG A 29 -1.90 6.04 -0.02
C ARG A 29 -0.67 5.23 0.36
N ALA A 30 0.08 4.74 -0.62
CA ALA A 30 1.31 4.00 -0.38
C ALA A 30 2.37 4.86 0.32
N ASP A 31 2.50 6.12 -0.09
CA ASP A 31 3.39 7.09 0.54
C ASP A 31 2.98 7.44 1.98
N ALA A 32 1.67 7.53 2.26
CA ALA A 32 1.17 7.72 3.62
C ALA A 32 1.55 6.54 4.53
N VAL A 33 1.37 5.29 4.04
CA VAL A 33 1.79 4.09 4.78
C VAL A 33 3.31 4.09 4.98
N ARG A 34 4.08 4.40 3.94
CA ARG A 34 5.56 4.50 4.02
C ARG A 34 5.99 5.53 5.07
N GLY A 35 5.37 6.71 5.07
CA GLY A 35 5.66 7.79 6.01
C GLY A 35 5.41 7.43 7.47
N VAL A 36 4.44 6.54 7.72
CA VAL A 36 4.16 6.02 9.07
C VAL A 36 5.08 4.86 9.44
N ALA A 37 5.36 3.95 8.49
CA ALA A 37 6.13 2.73 8.75
C ALA A 37 7.64 2.98 8.90
N ALA A 38 8.23 3.81 8.03
CA ALA A 38 9.66 4.09 8.02
C ALA A 38 10.22 4.55 9.38
N PRO A 39 9.66 5.58 10.06
CA PRO A 39 10.17 6.02 11.36
C PRO A 39 9.99 4.95 12.44
N GLN A 40 8.94 4.12 12.35
CA GLN A 40 8.72 3.04 13.31
C GLN A 40 9.76 1.92 13.13
N PHE A 41 10.11 1.55 11.90
CA PHE A 41 11.19 0.59 11.66
C PHE A 41 12.53 1.15 12.15
N ALA A 42 12.84 2.41 11.83
CA ALA A 42 14.05 3.07 12.27
C ALA A 42 14.17 3.14 13.80
N ALA A 43 13.08 3.45 14.51
CA ALA A 43 13.07 3.53 15.97
C ALA A 43 13.27 2.18 16.70
N ARG A 44 13.02 1.05 16.00
CA ARG A 44 13.20 -0.30 16.54
C ARG A 44 14.52 -0.94 16.14
N TYR A 45 15.30 -0.25 15.31
CA TYR A 45 16.58 -0.71 14.83
C TYR A 45 17.70 -0.01 15.59
N HIS A 46 18.68 -0.79 16.07
CA HIS A 46 19.69 -0.28 16.99
C HIS A 46 21.13 -0.34 16.44
N TYR A 47 21.38 -1.00 15.30
CA TYR A 47 22.74 -1.28 14.83
C TYR A 47 22.90 -1.30 13.30
N GLY A 48 23.62 -0.33 12.73
CA GLY A 48 23.86 -0.25 11.28
C GLY A 48 22.76 0.51 10.54
N ASP A 49 22.61 0.24 9.24
CA ASP A 49 21.64 0.96 8.41
C ASP A 49 20.20 0.52 8.73
N PRO A 50 19.28 1.46 8.98
CA PRO A 50 17.90 1.12 9.31
C PRO A 50 17.17 0.47 8.12
N PRO A 51 16.10 -0.30 8.37
CA PRO A 51 15.29 -0.86 7.29
C PRO A 51 14.76 0.22 6.35
N GLU A 52 15.04 0.07 5.05
CA GLU A 52 14.44 0.92 4.03
C GLU A 52 12.99 0.48 3.79
N VAL A 53 12.06 1.44 3.75
CA VAL A 53 10.66 1.16 3.41
C VAL A 53 10.34 1.75 2.05
N ILE A 54 10.01 0.88 1.11
CA ILE A 54 9.69 1.22 -0.28
C ILE A 54 8.19 1.10 -0.49
N ALA A 55 7.62 2.06 -1.22
CA ALA A 55 6.26 2.01 -1.73
C ALA A 55 6.33 1.81 -3.25
N ASP A 56 5.67 0.76 -3.73
CA ASP A 56 5.59 0.42 -5.15
C ASP A 56 4.13 0.32 -5.57
N THR A 57 3.75 0.95 -6.68
CA THR A 57 2.38 0.92 -7.19
C THR A 57 2.34 0.42 -8.61
N TYR A 58 1.29 -0.30 -8.96
CA TYR A 58 1.13 -0.83 -10.30
C TYR A 58 -0.32 -0.71 -10.79
N ILE A 59 -0.45 -0.44 -12.08
CA ILE A 59 -1.71 -0.54 -12.82
C ILE A 59 -1.63 -1.73 -13.77
N GLY A 60 -2.42 -2.76 -13.48
CA GLY A 60 -2.62 -3.91 -14.35
C GLY A 60 -3.90 -3.80 -15.17
N GLN A 61 -4.07 -4.72 -16.12
CA GLN A 61 -5.24 -4.73 -17.00
C GLN A 61 -6.57 -4.91 -16.25
N SER A 62 -6.59 -5.66 -15.15
CA SER A 62 -7.80 -6.00 -14.40
C SER A 62 -7.78 -5.53 -12.93
N ARG A 63 -6.64 -5.06 -12.45
CA ARG A 63 -6.41 -4.66 -11.06
C ARG A 63 -5.36 -3.58 -11.00
N ALA A 64 -5.52 -2.62 -10.10
CA ALA A 64 -4.47 -1.73 -9.66
C ALA A 64 -4.14 -2.05 -8.19
N GLY A 65 -2.91 -1.81 -7.77
CA GLY A 65 -2.47 -2.15 -6.41
C GLY A 65 -1.26 -1.35 -5.97
N ALA A 66 -1.01 -1.41 -4.66
CA ALA A 66 0.17 -0.86 -4.02
C ALA A 66 0.78 -1.93 -3.11
N THR A 67 2.11 -1.99 -3.09
CA THR A 67 2.91 -2.89 -2.26
C THR A 67 3.85 -2.04 -1.42
N ILE A 68 3.93 -2.35 -0.13
CA ILE A 68 4.87 -1.70 0.78
C ILE A 68 5.87 -2.77 1.24
N ILE A 69 7.15 -2.47 1.06
CA ILE A 69 8.24 -3.43 1.25
C ILE A 69 9.23 -2.85 2.25
N ALA A 70 9.53 -3.59 3.32
CA ALA A 70 10.61 -3.27 4.24
C ALA A 70 11.85 -4.11 3.91
N VAL A 71 12.88 -3.47 3.36
CA VAL A 71 14.10 -4.12 2.87
C VAL A 71 15.14 -4.14 3.98
N HIS A 72 15.17 -5.24 4.74
CA HIS A 72 16.22 -5.52 5.73
C HIS A 72 16.15 -7.00 6.18
N PRO A 73 17.27 -7.68 6.48
CA PRO A 73 17.23 -9.06 7.01
C PRO A 73 16.38 -9.19 8.28
N GLU A 74 16.38 -8.17 9.13
CA GLU A 74 15.61 -8.16 10.38
C GLU A 74 14.16 -7.65 10.24
N SER A 75 13.76 -7.13 9.07
CA SER A 75 12.45 -6.49 8.90
C SER A 75 11.31 -7.45 9.25
N LEU A 76 11.44 -8.73 8.89
CA LEU A 76 10.47 -9.76 9.21
C LEU A 76 10.36 -10.03 10.72
N ALA A 77 11.48 -10.05 11.44
CA ALA A 77 11.49 -10.28 12.89
C ALA A 77 10.86 -9.09 13.63
N ILE A 78 11.18 -7.87 13.19
CA ILE A 78 10.60 -6.63 13.72
C ILE A 78 9.09 -6.60 13.44
N GLU A 79 8.66 -6.91 12.21
CA GLU A 79 7.25 -6.92 11.82
C GLU A 79 6.44 -7.95 12.63
N ARG A 80 6.97 -9.16 12.84
CA ARG A 80 6.29 -10.17 13.65
C ARG A 80 6.06 -9.74 15.10
N ARG A 81 6.95 -8.93 15.65
CA ARG A 81 6.88 -8.47 17.05
C ARG A 81 6.04 -7.21 17.21
N HIS A 82 6.07 -6.31 16.23
CA HIS A 82 5.54 -4.95 16.37
C HIS A 82 4.44 -4.61 15.38
N ARG A 83 4.20 -5.45 14.36
CA ARG A 83 3.16 -5.29 13.34
C ARG A 83 3.16 -3.88 12.73
N ILE A 84 4.35 -3.39 12.36
CA ILE A 84 4.57 -2.00 11.91
C ILE A 84 3.83 -1.73 10.61
N LEU A 85 3.97 -2.60 9.60
CA LEU A 85 3.26 -2.44 8.33
C LEU A 85 1.76 -2.59 8.52
N GLY A 86 1.32 -3.58 9.30
CA GLY A 86 -0.11 -3.75 9.60
C GLY A 86 -0.72 -2.54 10.30
N GLY A 87 -0.03 -1.99 11.31
CA GLY A 87 -0.47 -0.79 12.03
C GLY A 87 -0.41 0.48 11.17
N ALA A 88 0.60 0.62 10.30
CA ALA A 88 0.70 1.74 9.38
C ALA A 88 -0.44 1.77 8.35
N ILE A 89 -0.89 0.60 7.87
CA ILE A 89 -2.06 0.48 6.99
C ILE A 89 -3.33 0.94 7.71
N ASP A 90 -3.50 0.55 8.98
CA ASP A 90 -4.67 0.95 9.77
C ASP A 90 -4.63 2.46 10.07
N ALA A 91 -3.46 3.02 10.38
CA ALA A 91 -3.26 4.44 10.64
C ALA A 91 -3.48 5.32 9.40
N ALA A 92 -3.05 4.87 8.22
CA ALA A 92 -3.22 5.63 6.97
C ALA A 92 -4.67 5.66 6.45
N ARG A 93 -5.60 4.95 7.10
CA ARG A 93 -7.04 4.98 6.77
C ARG A 93 -7.82 6.05 7.55
N GLY A 94 -7.28 6.53 8.67
CA GLY A 94 -7.89 7.56 9.52
C GLY A 94 -7.48 8.96 9.11
#